data_AF-A0A3E5GTA4-F1
#
_entry.id   AF-A0A3E5GTA4-F1
#
_cell.length_a   1.000
_cell.length_b   1.000
_cell.length_c   1.000
_cell.angle_alpha   90.00
_cell.angle_beta   90.00
_cell.angle_gamma   90.00
#
_symmetry.space_group_name_H-M   'P 1'
#
loop_
_entity.id
_entity.type
_entity.pdbx_description
1 polymer ?
#
loop_
_entity_poly.entity_id
_entity_poly.type
_entity_poly.pdbx_seq_one_letter_code
_entity_poly.pdbx_strand_id
1 'polypeptide(L)'
;MLSLLVCLMFTGCSNSETNSTSRGLTDFAHIEEEYLATIDSLNWPDGIALPDKLEDEDTGASFQVGYGETRASYLWEYSWMKEWLDTYNTDPERAEKALEELEKAFDMPYMGIDRCDDATRNYLRENIDKAKLGDPSGFTESIRANYAN
;
A
#
# COMPACT_ATOMS: atom_id res chain seq x y z
N MET A 1 55.78 29.93 -13.95
CA MET A 1 54.90 30.39 -15.04
C MET A 1 54.06 29.19 -15.44
N LEU A 2 52.90 29.02 -14.82
CA LEU A 2 51.57 29.61 -15.07
C LEU A 2 50.74 28.62 -15.90
N SER A 3 49.75 28.04 -15.20
CA SER A 3 48.90 26.91 -15.55
C SER A 3 48.23 26.96 -16.91
N LEU A 4 48.11 25.77 -17.51
CA LEU A 4 47.14 25.41 -18.53
C LEU A 4 45.72 25.61 -17.96
N LEU A 5 44.94 26.49 -18.59
CA LEU A 5 43.52 26.68 -18.29
C LEU A 5 42.72 25.68 -19.15
N VAL A 6 42.13 24.66 -18.52
CA VAL A 6 41.18 23.74 -19.15
C VAL A 6 39.78 24.14 -18.69
N CYS A 7 38.99 24.74 -19.58
CA CYS A 7 37.59 25.07 -19.31
C CYS A 7 36.73 23.81 -19.37
N LEU A 8 36.39 23.26 -18.20
CA LEU A 8 35.34 22.26 -18.04
C LEU A 8 33.97 22.92 -18.26
N MET A 9 33.37 22.66 -19.42
CA MET A 9 31.98 22.98 -19.67
C MET A 9 31.12 21.99 -18.88
N PHE A 10 30.58 22.44 -17.74
CA PHE A 10 29.50 21.71 -17.08
C PHE A 10 28.26 21.81 -17.98
N THR A 11 27.95 20.74 -18.71
CA THR A 11 26.61 20.53 -19.25
C THR A 11 25.69 20.33 -18.05
N GLY A 12 24.91 21.36 -17.73
CA GLY A 12 23.90 21.30 -16.69
C GLY A 12 22.95 20.14 -16.96
N CYS A 13 22.96 19.15 -16.08
CA CYS A 13 21.86 18.20 -15.97
C CYS A 13 20.60 19.05 -15.74
N SER A 14 19.65 18.94 -16.67
CA SER A 14 18.32 19.52 -16.48
C SER A 14 17.81 19.12 -15.11
N ASN A 15 17.40 20.11 -14.33
CA ASN A 15 16.52 19.88 -13.19
C ASN A 15 15.21 19.33 -13.77
N SER A 16 15.09 18.00 -13.88
CA SER A 16 13.77 17.39 -13.85
C SER A 16 13.27 17.65 -12.43
N GLU A 17 12.37 18.62 -12.29
CA GLU A 17 11.52 18.73 -11.10
C GLU A 17 10.79 17.40 -10.97
N THR A 18 11.36 16.50 -10.17
CA THR A 18 10.60 15.42 -9.57
C THR A 18 9.60 16.12 -8.67
N ASN A 19 8.34 16.15 -9.10
CA ASN A 19 7.22 16.63 -8.32
C ASN A 19 6.91 15.63 -7.18
N SER A 20 7.93 15.19 -6.45
CA SER A 20 7.75 14.55 -5.16
C SER A 20 7.49 15.69 -4.18
N THR A 21 6.22 15.98 -3.94
CA THR A 21 5.84 16.68 -2.71
C THR A 21 6.39 15.84 -1.56
N SER A 22 7.58 16.20 -1.03
CA SER A 22 8.15 15.48 0.10
C SER A 22 7.19 15.66 1.26
N ARG A 23 6.38 14.63 1.54
CA ARG A 23 5.47 14.66 2.67
C ARG A 23 6.31 14.84 3.93
N GLY A 24 5.81 15.69 4.84
CA GLY A 24 6.51 15.99 6.08
C GLY A 24 6.72 14.76 6.94
N LEU A 25 7.60 14.88 7.93
CA LEU A 25 7.72 13.92 9.01
C LEU A 25 6.79 14.30 10.17
N THR A 26 6.31 13.30 10.88
CA THR A 26 5.38 13.41 12.00
C THR A 26 5.71 12.37 13.08
N ASP A 27 5.00 12.41 14.20
CA ASP A 27 5.17 11.49 15.33
C ASP A 27 4.21 10.29 15.30
N PHE A 28 4.40 9.36 16.24
CA PHE A 28 3.55 8.17 16.37
C PHE A 28 2.09 8.50 16.64
N ALA A 29 1.81 9.51 17.48
CA ALA A 29 0.44 9.86 17.85
C ALA A 29 -0.36 10.31 16.62
N HIS A 30 0.28 11.07 15.71
CA HIS A 30 -0.37 11.48 14.47
C HIS A 30 -0.66 10.31 13.52
N ILE A 31 0.29 9.39 13.33
CA ILE A 31 0.04 8.25 12.43
C ILE A 31 -0.96 7.25 13.02
N GLU A 32 -1.07 7.16 14.34
CA GLU A 32 -2.12 6.37 14.99
C GLU A 32 -3.50 6.99 14.75
N GLU A 33 -3.62 8.32 14.83
CA GLU A 33 -4.85 9.04 14.46
C GLU A 33 -5.20 8.83 12.98
N GLU A 34 -4.24 8.96 12.06
CA GLU A 34 -4.44 8.66 10.64
C GLU A 34 -4.92 7.22 10.42
N TYR A 35 -4.30 6.26 11.10
CA TYR A 35 -4.64 4.84 11.02
C TYR A 35 -6.09 4.61 11.44
N LEU A 36 -6.47 5.03 12.64
CA LEU A 36 -7.82 4.80 13.18
C LEU A 36 -8.90 5.53 12.37
N ALA A 37 -8.63 6.78 11.96
CA ALA A 37 -9.56 7.51 11.09
C ALA A 37 -9.77 6.81 9.74
N THR A 38 -8.71 6.19 9.21
CA THR A 38 -8.80 5.41 7.97
C THR A 38 -9.58 4.12 8.20
N ILE A 39 -9.35 3.40 9.30
CA ILE A 39 -10.09 2.18 9.67
C ILE A 39 -11.61 2.46 9.71
N ASP A 40 -12.01 3.57 10.35
CA ASP A 40 -13.40 3.98 10.46
C ASP A 40 -14.03 4.39 9.11
N SER A 41 -13.20 4.82 8.14
CA SER A 41 -13.66 5.28 6.84
C SER A 41 -13.88 4.15 5.82
N LEU A 42 -13.18 3.03 6.00
CA LEU A 42 -13.18 1.92 5.05
C LEU A 42 -14.33 0.94 5.33
N ASN A 43 -14.74 0.23 4.29
CA ASN A 43 -15.62 -0.92 4.41
C ASN A 43 -14.81 -2.21 4.65
N TRP A 44 -15.45 -3.22 5.22
CA TRP A 44 -14.75 -4.42 5.66
C TRP A 44 -15.57 -5.68 5.34
N PRO A 45 -14.92 -6.85 5.20
CA PRO A 45 -15.63 -8.13 5.20
C PRO A 45 -16.45 -8.29 6.48
N ASP A 46 -17.58 -8.99 6.39
CA ASP A 46 -18.48 -9.16 7.53
C ASP A 46 -17.82 -10.01 8.62
N GLY A 47 -17.97 -9.58 9.88
CA GLY A 47 -17.54 -10.37 11.04
C GLY A 47 -16.06 -10.27 11.40
N ILE A 48 -15.29 -9.37 10.77
CA ILE A 48 -13.91 -9.12 11.18
C ILE A 48 -13.85 -8.30 12.48
N ALA A 49 -12.83 -8.56 13.28
CA ALA A 49 -12.49 -7.73 14.44
C ALA A 49 -11.48 -6.66 14.00
N LEU A 50 -11.87 -5.39 14.10
CA LEU A 50 -11.00 -4.27 13.74
C LEU A 50 -10.08 -3.89 14.91
N PRO A 51 -8.80 -3.57 14.64
CA PRO A 51 -7.89 -3.04 15.66
C PRO A 51 -8.37 -1.69 16.20
N ASP A 52 -8.10 -1.44 17.47
CA ASP A 52 -8.39 -0.17 18.16
C ASP A 52 -7.15 0.72 18.37
N LYS A 53 -5.98 0.27 17.88
CA LYS A 53 -4.70 0.98 17.91
C LYS A 53 -3.73 0.46 16.86
N LEU A 54 -2.70 1.25 16.57
CA LEU A 54 -1.59 0.83 15.70
C LEU A 54 -0.54 0.09 16.53
N GLU A 55 -0.19 -1.14 16.13
CA GLU A 55 0.81 -1.96 16.81
C GLU A 55 2.08 -2.17 15.95
N ASP A 56 3.13 -2.70 16.59
CA ASP A 56 4.41 -3.09 15.97
C ASP A 56 5.30 -1.97 15.42
N GLU A 57 4.98 -0.71 15.67
CA GLU A 57 5.82 0.44 15.33
C GLU A 57 6.65 0.96 16.53
N ASP A 58 7.85 1.48 16.27
CA ASP A 58 8.63 2.19 17.29
C ASP A 58 8.00 3.55 17.58
N THR A 59 7.29 3.65 18.71
CA THR A 59 6.60 4.89 19.12
C THR A 59 7.52 6.10 19.31
N GLY A 60 8.84 5.89 19.42
CA GLY A 60 9.84 6.95 19.53
C GLY A 60 10.40 7.43 18.17
N ALA A 61 10.02 6.81 17.07
CA ALA A 61 10.49 7.15 15.73
C ALA A 61 9.74 8.35 15.13
N SER A 62 10.22 8.83 13.98
CA SER A 62 9.51 9.79 13.13
C SER A 62 9.04 9.09 11.87
N PHE A 63 7.81 9.39 11.47
CA PHE A 63 7.11 8.73 10.37
C PHE A 63 6.78 9.74 9.28
N GLN A 64 6.53 9.26 8.06
CA GLN A 64 6.02 10.13 7.01
C GLN A 64 4.51 10.37 7.23
N VAL A 65 4.03 11.59 6.97
CA VAL A 65 2.58 11.87 6.93
C VAL A 65 1.88 10.91 5.93
N GLY A 66 0.73 10.38 6.33
CA GLY A 66 -0.07 9.34 5.65
C GLY A 66 0.48 7.92 5.80
N TYR A 67 1.43 7.69 6.71
CA TYR A 67 1.88 6.33 7.04
C TYR A 67 0.75 5.53 7.70
N GLY A 68 -0.02 6.15 8.61
CA GLY A 68 -1.14 5.48 9.27
C GLY A 68 -2.21 5.03 8.27
N GLU A 69 -2.56 5.91 7.33
CA GLU A 69 -3.48 5.61 6.21
C GLU A 69 -2.99 4.41 5.38
N THR A 70 -1.69 4.35 5.10
CA THR A 70 -1.07 3.24 4.36
C THR A 70 -1.18 1.92 5.14
N ARG A 71 -0.93 1.94 6.46
CA ARG A 71 -1.06 0.75 7.32
C ARG A 71 -2.49 0.23 7.39
N ALA A 72 -3.48 1.12 7.51
CA ALA A 72 -4.89 0.77 7.49
C ALA A 72 -5.31 0.17 6.13
N SER A 73 -4.83 0.76 5.04
CA SER A 73 -5.12 0.28 3.68
C SER A 73 -4.53 -1.11 3.41
N TYR A 74 -3.34 -1.42 3.93
CA TYR A 74 -2.79 -2.78 3.86
C TYR A 74 -3.60 -3.80 4.65
N LEU A 75 -4.11 -3.43 5.84
CA LEU A 75 -5.02 -4.31 6.57
C LEU A 75 -6.32 -4.57 5.80
N TRP A 76 -6.84 -3.54 5.14
CA TRP A 76 -8.02 -3.65 4.28
C TRP A 76 -7.79 -4.58 3.09
N GLU A 77 -6.68 -4.40 2.36
CA GLU A 77 -6.29 -5.27 1.24
C GLU A 77 -6.15 -6.73 1.71
N TYR A 78 -5.43 -6.95 2.82
CA TYR A 78 -5.30 -8.26 3.44
C TYR A 78 -6.66 -8.89 3.75
N SER A 79 -7.57 -8.12 4.36
CA SER A 79 -8.87 -8.62 4.81
C SER A 79 -9.72 -9.10 3.64
N TRP A 80 -9.74 -8.36 2.52
CA TRP A 80 -10.47 -8.79 1.32
C TRP A 80 -9.79 -9.94 0.58
N MET A 81 -8.45 -9.98 0.50
CA MET A 81 -7.74 -11.14 -0.04
C MET A 81 -8.05 -12.40 0.78
N LYS A 82 -8.11 -12.28 2.10
CA LYS A 82 -8.41 -13.36 3.02
C LYS A 82 -9.87 -13.82 2.88
N GLU A 83 -10.81 -12.87 2.81
CA GLU A 83 -12.22 -13.13 2.53
C GLU A 83 -12.40 -13.94 1.24
N TRP A 84 -11.73 -13.54 0.16
CA TRP A 84 -11.78 -14.29 -1.10
C TRP A 84 -11.24 -15.71 -0.92
N LEU A 85 -10.07 -15.89 -0.29
CA LEU A 85 -9.47 -17.21 -0.06
C LEU A 85 -10.35 -18.14 0.79
N ASP A 86 -11.11 -17.58 1.73
CA ASP A 86 -11.97 -18.35 2.62
C ASP A 86 -13.33 -18.70 1.96
N THR A 87 -13.72 -17.99 0.90
CA THR A 87 -15.06 -18.10 0.28
C THR A 87 -15.09 -18.59 -1.16
N TYR A 88 -14.00 -18.51 -1.93
CA TYR A 88 -14.02 -18.72 -3.39
C TYR A 88 -14.56 -20.08 -3.88
N ASN A 89 -14.55 -21.12 -3.04
CA ASN A 89 -15.11 -22.44 -3.36
C ASN A 89 -16.48 -22.71 -2.73
N THR A 90 -16.97 -21.86 -1.84
CA THR A 90 -18.12 -22.13 -0.96
C THR A 90 -19.20 -21.07 -1.04
N ASP A 91 -18.83 -19.81 -1.31
CA ASP A 91 -19.72 -18.66 -1.38
C ASP A 91 -19.26 -17.70 -2.50
N PRO A 92 -19.74 -17.89 -3.74
CA PRO A 92 -19.29 -17.11 -4.89
C PRO A 92 -19.71 -15.64 -4.82
N GLU A 93 -20.80 -15.30 -4.14
CA GLU A 93 -21.26 -13.90 -4.00
C GLU A 93 -20.30 -13.11 -3.11
N ARG A 94 -19.86 -13.71 -1.98
CA ARG A 94 -18.84 -13.11 -1.11
C ARG A 94 -17.49 -13.01 -1.80
N ALA A 95 -17.10 -14.04 -2.56
CA ALA A 95 -15.86 -14.03 -3.31
C ALA A 95 -15.86 -12.95 -4.41
N GLU A 96 -16.96 -12.79 -5.14
CA GLU A 96 -17.09 -11.74 -6.16
C GLU A 96 -17.00 -10.35 -5.53
N LYS A 97 -17.73 -10.11 -4.43
CA LYS A 97 -17.63 -8.87 -3.65
C LYS A 97 -16.20 -8.58 -3.21
N ALA A 98 -15.46 -9.59 -2.73
CA ALA A 98 -14.07 -9.40 -2.32
C ALA A 98 -13.17 -8.93 -3.48
N LEU A 99 -13.38 -9.44 -4.70
CA LEU A 99 -12.66 -8.99 -5.88
C LEU A 99 -13.06 -7.56 -6.29
N GLU A 100 -14.35 -7.24 -6.27
CA GLU A 100 -14.85 -5.88 -6.56
C GLU A 100 -14.28 -4.84 -5.60
N GLU A 101 -14.16 -5.18 -4.32
CA GLU A 101 -13.52 -4.31 -3.33
C GLU A 101 -12.04 -4.17 -3.63
N LEU A 102 -11.29 -5.27 -3.79
CA LEU A 102 -9.85 -5.23 -4.09
C LEU A 102 -9.48 -4.42 -5.34
N GLU A 103 -10.34 -4.35 -6.36
CA GLU A 103 -10.10 -3.50 -7.53
C GLU A 103 -10.06 -2.01 -7.19
N LYS A 104 -10.78 -1.57 -6.15
CA LYS A 104 -10.77 -0.16 -5.70
C LYS A 104 -9.43 0.24 -5.11
N ALA A 105 -8.58 -0.72 -4.72
CA ALA A 105 -7.22 -0.47 -4.23
C ALA A 105 -6.45 0.47 -5.18
N PHE A 106 -6.62 0.31 -6.50
CA PHE A 106 -5.88 1.10 -7.49
C PHE A 106 -6.25 2.58 -7.54
N ASP A 107 -7.40 2.95 -6.95
CA ASP A 107 -7.84 4.34 -6.79
C ASP A 107 -7.52 4.91 -5.39
N MET A 108 -7.04 4.07 -4.46
CA MET A 108 -6.70 4.48 -3.10
C MET A 108 -5.31 5.14 -3.04
N PRO A 109 -5.07 6.10 -2.12
CA PRO A 109 -3.85 6.89 -2.15
C PRO A 109 -2.57 6.06 -1.89
N TYR A 110 -2.65 4.97 -1.11
CA TYR A 110 -1.50 4.08 -0.87
C TYR A 110 -0.98 3.37 -2.14
N MET A 111 -1.82 3.21 -3.16
CA MET A 111 -1.45 2.67 -4.48
C MET A 111 -1.08 3.77 -5.49
N GLY A 112 -1.16 5.04 -5.09
CA GLY A 112 -0.79 6.19 -5.91
C GLY A 112 0.65 6.10 -6.43
N ILE A 113 0.91 6.73 -7.59
CA ILE A 113 2.22 6.71 -8.26
C ILE A 113 3.38 7.29 -7.42
N ASP A 114 3.03 8.05 -6.40
CA ASP A 114 3.94 8.71 -5.46
C ASP A 114 4.15 7.91 -4.16
N ARG A 115 3.42 6.80 -3.98
CA ARG A 115 3.49 5.90 -2.81
C ARG A 115 3.95 4.49 -3.17
N CYS A 116 3.48 3.99 -4.29
CA CYS A 116 3.66 2.62 -4.75
C CYS A 116 4.36 2.63 -6.11
N ASP A 117 5.30 1.73 -6.33
CA ASP A 117 5.95 1.58 -7.63
C ASP A 117 5.07 0.76 -8.60
N ASP A 118 5.38 0.83 -9.90
CA ASP A 118 4.60 0.11 -10.92
C ASP A 118 4.65 -1.42 -10.74
N ALA A 119 5.76 -1.98 -10.25
CA ALA A 119 5.88 -3.42 -10.06
C ALA A 119 4.96 -3.91 -8.95
N THR A 120 4.90 -3.19 -7.83
CA THR A 120 3.98 -3.50 -6.72
C THR A 120 2.51 -3.37 -7.14
N ARG A 121 2.15 -2.30 -7.86
CA ARG A 121 0.80 -2.18 -8.45
C ARG A 121 0.45 -3.34 -9.39
N ASN A 122 1.38 -3.70 -10.27
CA ASN A 122 1.17 -4.80 -11.22
C ASN A 122 1.07 -6.15 -10.51
N TYR A 123 1.82 -6.35 -9.43
CA TYR A 123 1.75 -7.56 -8.62
C TYR A 123 0.34 -7.78 -8.04
N LEU A 124 -0.29 -6.76 -7.46
CA LEU A 124 -1.68 -6.88 -7.00
C LEU A 124 -2.64 -7.17 -8.16
N ARG A 125 -2.47 -6.49 -9.30
CA ARG A 125 -3.33 -6.69 -10.48
C ARG A 125 -3.27 -8.12 -11.00
N GLU A 126 -2.06 -8.68 -11.13
CA GLU A 126 -1.85 -10.06 -11.54
C GLU A 126 -2.47 -11.06 -10.55
N ASN A 127 -2.43 -10.76 -9.25
CA ASN A 127 -3.04 -11.60 -8.23
C ASN A 127 -4.58 -11.58 -8.32
N ILE A 128 -5.18 -10.41 -8.54
CA ILE A 128 -6.63 -10.27 -8.78
C ILE A 128 -7.03 -11.01 -10.07
N ASP A 129 -6.26 -10.89 -11.15
CA ASP A 129 -6.54 -11.58 -12.41
C ASP A 129 -6.47 -13.10 -12.27
N LYS A 130 -5.51 -13.63 -11.50
CA LYS A 130 -5.46 -15.06 -11.14
C LYS A 130 -6.69 -15.48 -10.33
N ALA A 131 -7.07 -14.69 -9.33
CA ALA A 131 -8.22 -14.97 -8.50
C ALA A 131 -9.54 -14.99 -9.30
N LYS A 132 -9.73 -14.09 -10.27
CA LYS A 132 -10.86 -14.14 -11.22
C LYS A 132 -10.91 -15.42 -12.05
N LEU A 133 -9.76 -16.06 -12.29
CA LEU A 133 -9.66 -17.36 -12.97
C LEU A 133 -9.78 -18.55 -12.00
N GLY A 134 -10.06 -18.30 -10.71
CA GLY A 134 -10.16 -19.31 -9.66
C GLY A 134 -8.81 -19.83 -9.16
N ASP A 135 -7.69 -19.15 -9.48
CA ASP A 135 -6.36 -19.51 -9.01
C ASP A 135 -6.01 -18.76 -7.71
N PRO A 136 -5.93 -19.46 -6.56
CA PRO A 136 -5.65 -18.84 -5.26
C PRO A 136 -4.18 -18.53 -5.01
N SER A 137 -3.27 -18.91 -5.92
CA SER A 137 -1.82 -18.86 -5.68
C SER A 137 -1.30 -17.44 -5.44
N GLY A 138 -1.86 -16.45 -6.15
CA GLY A 138 -1.48 -15.05 -6.02
C GLY A 138 -1.73 -14.50 -4.61
N PHE A 139 -2.96 -14.60 -4.12
CA PHE A 139 -3.31 -14.14 -2.77
C PHE A 139 -2.65 -14.98 -1.68
N THR A 140 -2.53 -16.30 -1.87
CA THR A 140 -1.84 -17.17 -0.89
C THR A 140 -0.39 -16.74 -0.69
N GLU A 141 0.32 -16.45 -1.77
CA GLU A 141 1.72 -16.02 -1.69
C GLU A 141 1.83 -14.59 -1.15
N SER A 142 0.96 -13.67 -1.56
CA SER A 142 0.97 -12.30 -1.04
C SER A 142 0.74 -12.27 0.48
N ILE A 143 -0.22 -13.04 1.00
CA ILE A 143 -0.43 -13.19 2.45
C ILE A 143 0.81 -13.75 3.13
N ARG A 144 1.40 -14.81 2.59
CA ARG A 144 2.59 -15.44 3.17
C ARG A 144 3.79 -14.49 3.22
N ALA A 145 4.03 -13.74 2.15
CA ALA A 145 5.22 -12.91 2.01
C ALA A 145 5.12 -11.59 2.79
N ASN A 146 3.91 -11.01 2.89
CA ASN A 146 3.73 -9.64 3.36
C ASN A 146 2.98 -9.53 4.69
N TYR A 147 2.25 -10.57 5.11
CA TYR A 147 1.33 -10.51 6.25
C TYR A 147 1.50 -11.65 7.26
N ALA A 148 2.41 -12.60 7.00
CA ALA A 148 2.73 -13.66 7.96
C ALA A 148 3.77 -13.16 8.96
N ASN A 149 3.32 -12.73 10.13
CA ASN A 149 4.13 -12.55 11.34
C ASN A 149 3.75 -13.61 12.38
#